data_AF-A0A8J7DXK7-F1
#
_entry.id   AF-A0A8J7DXK7-F1
#
_cell.length_a   1.000
_cell.length_b   1.000
_cell.length_c   1.000
_cell.angle_alpha   90.00
_cell.angle_beta   90.00
_cell.angle_gamma   90.00
#
_symmetry.space_group_name_H-M   'P 1'
#
loop_
_entity.id
_entity.type
_entity.pdbx_description
1 polymer ?
#
loop_
_entity_poly.entity_id
_entity_poly.type
_entity_poly.pdbx_seq_one_letter_code
_entity_poly.pdbx_strand_id
1 'polypeptide(L)' 'MDDPYDYELVSQRDRISIDVSDIREEIENCRSDVAWSELPLSAKLRVLIKERLAQLQAEKKAGS' A
#
# COMPACT_ATOMS: atom_id res chain seq x y z
N MET A 1 30.01 -26.84 17.23
CA MET A 1 30.57 -25.90 16.24
C MET A 1 29.36 -25.20 15.68
N ASP A 2 28.92 -24.17 16.39
CA ASP A 2 27.80 -23.31 16.03
C ASP A 2 28.18 -22.57 14.74
N ASP A 3 27.37 -22.75 13.70
CA ASP A 3 27.61 -22.14 12.40
C ASP A 3 27.29 -20.63 12.49
N PRO A 4 28.24 -19.73 12.18
CA PRO A 4 28.09 -18.29 12.37
C PRO A 4 27.32 -17.57 11.26
N TYR A 5 26.76 -18.30 10.28
CA TYR A 5 25.91 -17.71 9.23
C TYR A 5 24.44 -17.86 9.62
N ASP A 6 24.05 -17.13 10.67
CA ASP A 6 22.65 -16.87 10.99
C ASP A 6 22.05 -16.06 9.82
N TYR A 7 21.53 -16.79 8.84
CA TYR A 7 20.83 -16.28 7.68
C TYR A 7 19.49 -15.77 8.19
N GLU A 8 19.50 -14.60 8.84
CA GLU A 8 18.33 -13.93 9.36
C GLU A 8 17.21 -14.07 8.33
N LEU A 9 16.13 -14.73 8.74
CA LEU A 9 14.92 -14.95 8.00
C LEU A 9 14.41 -13.62 7.45
N VAL A 10 14.87 -13.26 6.26
CA VAL A 10 14.23 -12.25 5.41
C VAL A 10 12.91 -12.90 5.01
N SER A 11 11.93 -12.82 5.91
CA SER A 11 10.56 -13.23 5.67
C SER A 11 10.14 -12.48 4.43
N GLN A 12 10.16 -13.17 3.29
CA GLN A 12 9.80 -12.61 2.00
C GLN A 12 8.40 -12.07 2.20
N ARG A 13 8.27 -10.74 2.32
CA ARG A 13 6.98 -10.09 2.46
C ARG A 13 6.15 -10.58 1.30
N ASP A 14 5.06 -11.28 1.63
CA ASP A 14 4.19 -11.89 0.65
C ASP A 14 3.75 -10.82 -0.36
N ARG A 15 4.09 -11.04 -1.64
CA ARG A 15 3.85 -10.06 -2.70
C ARG A 15 2.60 -10.47 -3.44
N ILE A 16 1.60 -9.61 -3.43
CA ILE A 16 0.38 -9.80 -4.20
C ILE A 16 0.51 -9.00 -5.50
N SER A 17 0.36 -9.69 -6.63
CA SER A 17 0.28 -9.05 -7.94
C SER A 17 -1.17 -8.75 -8.28
N ILE A 18 -1.47 -7.52 -8.69
CA ILE A 18 -2.81 -7.06 -9.03
C ILE A 18 -2.70 -6.25 -10.32
N ASP A 19 -3.57 -6.52 -11.29
CA ASP A 19 -3.72 -5.66 -12.45
C ASP A 19 -4.55 -4.43 -12.07
N VAL A 20 -4.04 -3.26 -12.41
CA VAL A 20 -4.65 -1.95 -12.12
C VAL A 20 -4.65 -1.07 -13.37
N SER A 21 -4.49 -1.68 -14.55
CA SER A 21 -4.31 -0.95 -15.81
C SER A 21 -5.49 -0.06 -16.16
N ASP A 22 -6.70 -0.46 -15.77
CA ASP A 22 -7.96 0.27 -15.96
C ASP A 22 -8.03 1.55 -15.10
N ILE A 23 -7.51 1.51 -13.89
CA ILE A 23 -7.57 2.63 -12.92
C ILE A 23 -6.24 3.37 -12.72
N ARG A 24 -5.20 3.00 -13.47
CA ARG A 24 -3.84 3.51 -13.29
C ARG A 24 -3.77 5.03 -13.42
N GLU A 25 -4.37 5.57 -14.48
CA GLU A 25 -4.36 7.00 -14.75
C GLU A 25 -5.09 7.79 -13.67
N GLU A 26 -6.21 7.26 -13.18
CA GLU A 26 -6.97 7.84 -12.07
C GLU A 26 -6.12 7.90 -10.80
N ILE A 27 -5.41 6.83 -10.45
CA ILE A 27 -4.53 6.79 -9.26
C ILE A 27 -3.38 7.79 -9.38
N GLU A 28 -2.76 7.90 -10.55
CA GLU A 28 -1.63 8.79 -10.77
C GLU A 28 -2.03 10.27 -10.66
N ASN A 29 -3.26 10.61 -11.06
CA ASN A 29 -3.76 11.98 -11.16
C ASN A 29 -4.80 12.39 -10.10
N CYS A 30 -5.18 11.50 -9.16
CA CYS A 30 -6.23 11.80 -8.19
C CYS A 30 -5.89 12.91 -7.18
N ARG A 31 -4.62 13.34 -7.09
CA ARG A 31 -4.18 14.47 -6.27
C ARG A 31 -3.21 15.34 -7.03
N SER A 32 -3.25 16.63 -6.73
CA SER A 32 -2.45 17.66 -7.40
C SER A 32 -1.24 18.14 -6.59
N ASP A 33 -0.99 17.58 -5.41
CA ASP A 33 0.13 18.00 -4.56
C ASP A 33 1.47 17.40 -5.02
N VAL A 34 2.55 18.15 -4.78
CA VAL A 34 3.91 17.77 -5.19
C VAL A 34 4.32 16.44 -4.55
N ALA A 35 3.98 16.24 -3.27
CA ALA A 35 4.31 15.01 -2.58
C ALA A 35 3.67 13.79 -3.25
N TRP A 36 2.44 13.90 -3.75
CA TRP A 36 1.80 12.84 -4.52
C TRP A 36 2.56 12.53 -5.81
N SER A 37 2.98 13.56 -6.56
CA SER A 37 3.66 13.40 -7.84
C SER A 37 5.00 12.65 -7.72
N GLU A 38 5.67 12.76 -6.57
CA GLU A 38 6.96 12.11 -6.29
C GLU A 38 6.82 10.65 -5.79
N LEU A 39 5.62 10.20 -5.43
CA LEU A 39 5.41 8.86 -4.92
C LEU A 39 5.37 7.81 -6.06
N PRO A 40 5.99 6.63 -5.88
CA PRO A 40 5.78 5.52 -6.80
C PRO A 40 4.33 5.00 -6.71
N LEU A 41 3.82 4.42 -7.81
CA LEU A 41 2.47 3.86 -7.89
C LEU A 41 2.12 2.92 -6.72
N SER A 42 3.07 2.08 -6.29
CA SER A 42 2.87 1.18 -5.15
C SER A 42 2.66 1.91 -3.82
N ALA A 43 3.31 3.06 -3.62
CA ALA A 43 3.09 3.91 -2.44
C ALA A 43 1.74 4.64 -2.53
N LYS A 44 1.39 5.16 -3.71
CA LYS A 44 0.07 5.77 -3.98
C LYS A 44 -1.06 4.81 -3.65
N LEU A 45 -0.99 3.58 -4.18
CA LEU A 45 -1.93 2.49 -3.88
C LEU A 45 -2.05 2.24 -2.37
N ARG A 46 -0.92 2.12 -1.66
CA ARG A 46 -0.94 1.88 -0.21
C ARG A 46 -1.58 3.02 0.57
N VAL A 47 -1.38 4.28 0.17
CA VAL A 47 -2.03 5.43 0.80
C VAL A 47 -3.54 5.38 0.60
N LEU A 48 -4.00 5.23 -0.66
CA LEU A 48 -5.43 5.17 -0.98
C LEU A 48 -6.13 4.01 -0.25
N ILE A 49 -5.51 2.83 -0.24
CA ILE A 49 -6.05 1.66 0.47
C ILE A 49 -6.18 1.94 1.98
N LYS A 50 -5.15 2.51 2.61
CA LYS A 50 -5.18 2.83 4.04
C LYS A 50 -6.27 3.83 4.38
N GLU A 51 -6.44 4.86 3.58
CA GLU A 51 -7.49 5.87 3.77
C GLU A 51 -8.88 5.26 3.63
N ARG A 52 -9.12 4.44 2.60
CA ARG A 52 -10.42 3.78 2.43
C ARG A 52 -10.72 2.81 3.58
N LEU A 53 -9.72 2.06 4.04
CA LEU A 53 -9.87 1.19 5.21
C LEU A 53 -10.21 1.99 6.48
N ALA A 54 -9.56 3.14 6.70
CA ALA A 54 -9.87 4.00 7.84
C ALA A 54 -11.31 4.56 7.76
N GLN A 55 -11.76 4.98 6.57
CA GLN A 55 -13.14 5.40 6.34
C GLN A 55 -14.14 4.29 6.68
N LEU A 56 -13.94 3.08 6.12
CA LEU A 56 -14.80 1.93 6.38
C LEU A 56 -14.85 1.55 7.87
N GLN A 57 -13.73 1.66 8.59
CA GLN A 57 -13.68 1.42 10.03
C GLN A 57 -14.47 2.49 10.80
N ALA A 58 -14.38 3.76 10.40
CA ALA A 58 -15.15 4.84 11.00
C ALA A 58 -16.66 4.67 10.73
N GLU A 59 -17.05 4.32 9.50
CA GLU A 59 -18.44 4.01 9.11
C GLU A 59 -19.00 2.86 9.97
N LYS A 60 -18.23 1.78 10.17
CA LYS A 60 -18.63 0.64 11.02
C LYS A 60 -18.86 1.06 12.48
N LYS A 61 -18.03 1.97 13.01
CA LYS A 61 -18.16 2.46 14.38
C LYS A 61 -19.32 3.43 14.55
N ALA A 62 -19.69 4.19 13.52
CA ALA A 62 -20.82 5.13 13.57
C ALA A 62 -22.19 4.44 13.42
N GLY A 63 -22.23 3.24 12.82
CA GLY A 63 -23.44 2.43 12.66
C GLY A 63 -23.67 1.37 13.74
N SER A 64 -22.82 1.28 14.77
CA SER A 64 -23.00 0.47 16.00
C SER A 64 -23.23 1.37 17.20
#